data_AF-A0A5S3W780-F1
#
_entry.id   AF-A0A5S3W780-F1
#
_cell.length_a   1.000
_cell.length_b   1.000
_cell.length_c   1.000
_cell.angle_alpha   90.00
_cell.angle_beta   90.00
_cell.angle_gamma   90.00
#
_symmetry.space_group_name_H-M   'P 1'
#
loop_
_entity.id
_entity.type
_entity.pdbx_description
1 polymer ?
#
loop_
_entity_poly.entity_id
_entity_poly.type
_entity_poly.pdbx_seq_one_letter_code
_entity_poly.pdbx_strand_id
1 'polypeptide(L)' 'MKNISYMALFAFSIFSAATFAANNNIAEQFKKLDRNKNGFLSRAETAIDPALWSRFASYDKDKDSRLSLSEYGIYASK' A
#
# COMPACT_ATOMS: atom_id res chain seq x y z
N MET A 1 -16.69 35.34 -26.87
CA MET A 1 -16.64 33.92 -27.27
C MET A 1 -16.04 33.17 -26.09
N LYS A 2 -16.86 32.38 -25.38
CA LYS A 2 -16.56 31.76 -24.08
C LYS A 2 -16.59 30.25 -24.28
N ASN A 3 -15.45 29.59 -24.12
CA ASN A 3 -15.34 28.13 -24.10
C ASN A 3 -13.95 27.73 -23.60
N ILE A 4 -13.83 27.60 -22.28
CA ILE A 4 -12.76 26.80 -21.70
C ILE A 4 -13.42 25.74 -20.83
N SER A 5 -13.10 24.52 -21.20
CA SER A 5 -13.73 23.24 -20.95
C SER A 5 -13.68 22.85 -19.47
N TYR A 6 -14.81 22.36 -18.95
CA TYR A 6 -14.89 21.70 -17.66
C TYR A 6 -14.13 20.36 -17.69
N MET A 7 -12.86 20.37 -17.30
CA MET A 7 -12.11 19.17 -16.94
C MET A 7 -12.42 18.82 -15.47
N ALA A 8 -13.62 18.29 -15.25
CA ALA A 8 -13.88 17.51 -14.05
C ALA A 8 -13.05 16.23 -14.16
N LEU A 9 -12.18 15.95 -13.17
CA LEU A 9 -11.90 14.60 -12.67
C LEU A 9 -11.02 14.68 -11.42
N PHE A 10 -11.69 14.51 -10.27
CA PHE A 10 -11.28 13.69 -9.14
C PHE A 10 -9.78 13.51 -8.85
N ALA A 11 -9.31 14.04 -7.72
CA ALA A 11 -8.80 13.19 -6.64
C ALA A 11 -8.57 14.02 -5.37
N PHE A 12 -9.59 14.01 -4.51
CA PHE A 12 -9.41 14.09 -3.07
C PHE A 12 -8.46 12.96 -2.68
N SER A 13 -7.31 13.28 -2.08
CA SER A 13 -6.64 12.48 -1.03
C SER A 13 -5.18 12.90 -0.95
N ILE A 14 -4.92 13.96 -0.19
CA ILE A 14 -3.75 13.98 0.68
C ILE A 14 -3.99 12.86 1.71
N PHE A 15 -3.74 11.61 1.31
CA PHE A 15 -3.68 10.50 2.24
C PHE A 15 -2.41 10.71 3.05
N SER A 16 -2.59 11.39 4.18
CA SER A 16 -1.57 11.61 5.18
C SER A 16 -0.99 10.24 5.52
N ALA A 17 0.21 9.95 5.02
CA ALA A 17 0.93 8.73 5.35
C ALA A 17 1.25 8.81 6.84
N ALA A 18 0.35 8.26 7.65
CA ALA A 18 0.53 8.07 9.06
C ALA A 18 1.86 7.34 9.26
N THR A 19 2.76 8.01 9.96
CA THR A 19 4.04 7.48 10.44
C THR A 19 3.77 6.33 11.40
N PHE A 20 3.51 5.13 10.88
CA PHE A 20 3.31 3.96 11.71
C PHE A 20 4.67 3.33 12.04
N ALA A 21 5.31 3.86 13.08
CA ALA A 21 6.42 3.22 13.76
C ALA A 21 5.88 2.08 14.64
N ALA A 22 5.77 0.87 14.10
CA ALA A 22 5.54 -0.30 14.92
C ALA A 22 6.19 -1.55 14.30
N ASN A 23 7.00 -2.23 15.14
CA ASN A 23 7.59 -3.56 14.96
C ASN A 23 8.81 -3.67 14.05
N ASN A 24 10.01 -3.60 14.65
CA ASN A 24 11.30 -3.81 13.98
C ASN A 24 11.34 -5.07 13.10
N ASN A 25 10.78 -6.21 13.54
CA ASN A 25 10.80 -7.46 12.76
C ASN A 25 9.88 -7.42 11.53
N ILE A 26 8.68 -6.85 11.68
CA ILE A 26 7.73 -6.70 10.57
C ILE A 26 8.26 -5.66 9.59
N ALA A 27 8.83 -4.56 10.10
CA ALA A 27 9.46 -3.54 9.29
C ALA A 27 10.68 -4.06 8.53
N GLU A 28 11.47 -4.97 9.12
CA GLU A 28 12.57 -5.67 8.44
C GLU A 28 12.06 -6.55 7.29
N GLN A 29 11.03 -7.38 7.52
CA GLN A 29 10.43 -8.21 6.47
C GLN A 29 9.78 -7.36 5.37
N PHE A 30 9.07 -6.31 5.77
CA PHE A 30 8.47 -5.35 4.87
C PHE A 30 9.54 -4.67 4.01
N LYS A 31 10.62 -4.16 4.61
CA LYS A 31 11.75 -3.56 3.88
C LYS A 31 12.45 -4.53 2.94
N LYS A 32 12.46 -5.83 3.24
CA LYS A 32 13.00 -6.85 2.32
C LYS A 32 12.12 -7.04 1.08
N LEU A 33 10.81 -6.89 1.23
CA LEU A 33 9.85 -7.00 0.15
C LEU A 33 9.69 -5.68 -0.63
N ASP A 34 9.80 -4.54 0.06
CA ASP A 34 9.70 -3.17 -0.47
C ASP A 34 11.01 -2.80 -1.21
N ARG A 35 11.05 -3.14 -2.51
CA ARG A 35 12.22 -2.92 -3.36
C ARG A 35 12.37 -1.46 -3.75
N ASN A 36 11.26 -0.78 -3.94
CA ASN A 36 11.24 0.63 -4.33
C ASN A 36 11.41 1.59 -3.12
N LYS A 37 11.35 1.06 -1.88
CA LYS A 37 11.51 1.79 -0.62
C LYS A 37 10.52 2.95 -0.47
N ASN A 38 9.32 2.80 -1.02
CA ASN A 38 8.29 3.83 -0.96
C ASN A 38 7.43 3.74 0.31
N GLY A 39 7.61 2.69 1.14
CA GLY A 39 6.82 2.48 2.35
C GLY A 39 5.51 1.72 2.13
N PHE A 40 5.30 1.14 0.94
CA PHE A 40 4.11 0.39 0.53
C PHE A 40 4.52 -0.84 -0.30
N LEU A 41 3.91 -1.99 -0.03
CA LEU A 41 4.07 -3.19 -0.84
C LEU A 41 3.04 -3.21 -1.95
N SER A 42 3.50 -2.97 -3.18
CA SER A 42 2.63 -3.10 -4.34
C SER A 42 2.30 -4.57 -4.65
N ARG A 43 1.22 -4.81 -5.38
CA ARG A 43 0.87 -6.16 -5.89
C ARG A 43 2.02 -6.84 -6.66
N ALA A 44 2.88 -6.06 -7.32
CA ALA A 44 4.06 -6.59 -8.03
C ALA A 44 5.16 -7.07 -7.07
N GLU A 45 5.35 -6.38 -5.94
CA GLU A 45 6.33 -6.76 -4.91
C GLU A 45 5.82 -7.94 -4.08
N THR A 46 4.52 -7.99 -3.80
CA THR A 46 3.92 -9.13 -3.11
C THR A 46 3.80 -10.37 -3.99
N ALA A 47 3.82 -10.22 -5.32
CA ALA A 47 3.86 -11.36 -6.25
C ALA A 47 5.12 -12.23 -6.13
N ILE A 48 6.17 -11.75 -5.45
CA ILE A 48 7.36 -12.54 -5.12
C ILE A 48 7.02 -13.67 -4.15
N ASP A 49 6.00 -13.47 -3.30
CA ASP A 49 5.54 -14.47 -2.33
C ASP A 49 4.07 -14.86 -2.64
N PRO A 50 3.83 -16.06 -3.19
CA PRO A 50 2.49 -16.49 -3.60
C PRO A 50 1.47 -16.53 -2.44
N ALA A 51 1.93 -16.78 -1.21
CA ALA A 51 1.08 -16.83 -0.04
C ALA A 51 0.61 -15.42 0.36
N LEU A 52 1.53 -14.45 0.35
CA LEU A 52 1.21 -13.04 0.54
C LEU A 52 0.33 -12.51 -0.61
N TRP A 53 0.65 -12.85 -1.86
CA TRP A 53 -0.12 -12.41 -3.03
C TRP A 53 -1.58 -12.89 -3.00
N SER A 54 -1.81 -14.16 -2.65
CA SER A 54 -3.17 -14.72 -2.54
C SER A 54 -3.98 -14.02 -1.44
N ARG A 55 -3.33 -13.71 -0.33
CA ARG A 55 -3.96 -13.02 0.79
C ARG A 55 -3.99 -11.50 0.64
N PHE A 56 -3.27 -10.94 -0.31
CA PHE A 56 -3.14 -9.50 -0.55
C PHE A 56 -4.51 -8.81 -0.57
N ALA A 57 -5.43 -9.32 -1.38
CA ALA A 57 -6.78 -8.77 -1.52
C ALA A 57 -7.64 -8.91 -0.25
N SER A 58 -7.24 -9.76 0.70
CA SER A 58 -7.91 -9.89 2.00
C SER A 58 -7.39 -8.85 3.01
N TYR A 59 -6.19 -8.32 2.81
CA TYR A 59 -5.56 -7.33 3.69
C TYR A 59 -5.64 -5.91 3.13
N ASP A 60 -5.71 -5.75 1.81
CA ASP A 60 -5.95 -4.51 1.07
C ASP A 60 -7.39 -4.04 1.31
N LYS A 61 -7.59 -3.26 2.39
CA LYS A 61 -8.93 -2.83 2.81
C LYS A 61 -9.40 -1.59 2.07
N ASP A 62 -8.48 -0.73 1.69
CA ASP A 62 -8.75 0.51 0.96
C ASP A 62 -8.82 0.30 -0.56
N LYS A 63 -8.45 -0.90 -1.04
CA LYS A 63 -8.46 -1.31 -2.45
C LYS A 63 -7.55 -0.43 -3.30
N ASP A 64 -6.47 0.07 -2.72
CA ASP A 64 -5.50 0.92 -3.40
C ASP A 64 -4.49 0.10 -4.25
N SER A 65 -4.63 -1.24 -4.24
CA SER A 65 -3.72 -2.19 -4.87
C SER A 65 -2.30 -2.18 -4.30
N ARG A 66 -2.15 -1.73 -3.05
CA ARG A 66 -0.92 -1.72 -2.26
C ARG A 66 -1.24 -2.24 -0.85
N LEU A 67 -0.20 -2.58 -0.11
CA LEU A 67 -0.28 -2.89 1.31
C LEU A 67 0.63 -1.93 2.04
N SER A 68 0.07 -1.08 2.88
CA SER A 68 0.84 -0.27 3.80
C SER A 68 1.56 -1.14 4.83
N LEU A 69 2.58 -0.58 5.48
CA LEU A 69 3.24 -1.24 6.62
C LEU A 69 2.23 -1.65 7.70
N SER A 70 1.17 -0.86 7.91
CA SER A 70 0.12 -1.15 8.89
C SER A 70 -0.65 -2.41 8.51
N GLU A 71 -1.10 -2.52 7.27
CA GLU A 71 -1.85 -3.69 6.78
C GLU A 71 -0.96 -4.94 6.71
N TYR A 72 0.28 -4.77 6.25
CA TYR A 72 1.27 -5.84 6.29
C TYR A 72 1.55 -6.30 7.72
N GLY A 73 1.57 -5.38 8.69
CA GLY A 73 1.69 -5.71 10.11
C GLY A 73 0.52 -6.54 10.63
N ILE A 74 -0.71 -6.29 10.16
CA ILE A 74 -1.87 -7.13 10.49
C ILE A 74 -1.72 -8.54 9.88
N TYR A 75 -1.14 -8.66 8.69
CA TYR A 75 -0.80 -9.96 8.09
C TYR A 75 0.28 -10.70 8.88
N ALA A 76 1.38 -10.04 9.20
CA ALA A 76 2.54 -10.65 9.84
C ALA A 76 2.37 -10.89 11.35
N SER A 77 1.41 -10.22 11.99
CA SER A 77 1.08 -10.41 13.40
C SER A 77 0.17 -11.62 13.67
N LYS A 78 -0.23 -12.37 12.64
CA LYS A 78 -1.18 -13.48 12.73
C LYS A 78 -0.51 -14.83 12.46
#